data_AF-A0A1S1LJT7-F1
#
_entry.id   AF-A0A1S1LJT7-F1
#
_cell.length_a   1.000
_cell.length_b   1.000
_cell.length_c   1.000
_cell.angle_alpha   90.00
_cell.angle_beta   90.00
_cell.angle_gamma   90.00
#
_symmetry.space_group_name_H-M   'P 1'
#
loop_
_entity.id
_entity.type
_entity.pdbx_description
1 polymer ?
#
loop_
_entity_poly.entity_id
_entity_poly.type
_entity_poly.pdbx_seq_one_letter_code
_entity_poly.pdbx_strand_id
1 'polypeptide(L)'
;MMTVEVEARRLALPCHVADADLWFAESPADLERAKTLCADCPIRTQCLAAALDRAEPWGVWGGEILEQGAIVARKRPRGRPRKNSLPAADPAAA
;
A
#
# COMPACT_ATOMS: atom_id res chain seq x y z
N MET A 1 -1.69 25.07 33.55
CA MET A 1 -1.39 25.38 32.13
C MET A 1 -0.25 24.49 31.69
N MET A 2 -0.54 23.25 31.29
CA MET A 2 0.44 22.40 30.60
C MET A 2 0.36 22.77 29.13
N THR A 3 1.26 23.64 28.70
CA THR A 3 1.62 23.81 27.30
C THR A 3 2.23 22.49 26.83
N VAL A 4 1.38 21.55 26.43
CA VAL A 4 1.81 20.44 25.59
C VAL A 4 2.04 21.06 24.22
N GLU A 5 3.28 21.53 24.01
CA GLU A 5 3.82 21.69 22.68
C GLU A 5 3.74 20.31 22.03
N VAL A 6 2.65 20.08 21.30
CA VAL A 6 2.56 19.01 20.32
C VAL A 6 3.48 19.43 19.18
N GLU A 7 4.77 19.35 19.45
CA GLU A 7 5.79 19.45 18.44
C GLU A 7 5.56 18.24 17.57
N ALA A 8 4.91 18.47 16.43
CA ALA A 8 4.74 17.51 15.37
C ALA A 8 6.13 17.15 14.88
N ARG A 9 6.81 16.27 15.63
CA ARG A 9 8.01 15.60 15.21
C ARG A 9 7.57 14.85 13.97
N ARG A 10 7.84 15.45 12.79
CA ARG A 10 7.55 14.86 11.50
C ARG A 10 8.26 13.52 11.53
N LEU A 11 7.53 12.46 11.86
CA LEU A 11 8.05 11.11 11.80
C LEU A 11 8.61 11.00 10.39
N ALA A 12 9.87 10.60 10.28
CA ALA A 12 10.52 10.38 9.01
C ALA A 12 9.86 9.14 8.38
N LEU A 13 8.64 9.30 7.88
CA LEU A 13 7.89 8.26 7.22
C LEU A 13 8.49 8.09 5.83
N PRO A 14 8.70 6.84 5.37
CA PRO A 14 9.20 6.60 4.03
C PRO A 14 8.42 7.36 2.94
N CYS A 15 7.10 7.47 3.09
CA CYS A 15 6.23 8.20 2.16
C CYS A 15 6.33 9.72 2.20
N HIS A 16 6.97 10.30 3.22
CA HIS A 16 7.24 11.74 3.29
C HIS A 16 8.62 12.13 2.75
N VAL A 17 9.52 11.16 2.61
CA VAL A 17 10.91 11.37 2.19
C VAL A 17 11.16 10.87 0.77
N ALA A 18 10.50 9.78 0.37
CA ALA A 18 10.49 9.29 -1.00
C ALA A 18 9.55 10.13 -1.88
N ASP A 19 9.72 9.99 -3.19
CA ASP A 19 8.83 10.58 -4.20
C ASP A 19 7.37 10.12 -3.98
N ALA A 20 6.43 11.07 -4.02
CA ALA A 20 5.00 10.80 -3.84
C ALA A 20 4.46 9.91 -4.96
N ASP A 21 4.94 10.09 -6.20
CA ASP A 21 4.46 9.36 -7.37
C ASP A 21 4.73 7.85 -7.27
N LEU A 22 5.72 7.44 -6.47
CA LEU A 22 6.03 6.03 -6.25
C LEU A 22 4.91 5.28 -5.50
N TRP A 23 4.27 5.93 -4.53
CA TRP A 23 3.19 5.35 -3.72
C TRP A 23 1.87 5.24 -4.51
N PHE A 24 1.77 6.06 -5.55
CA PHE A 24 0.66 6.17 -6.48
C PHE A 24 1.14 5.81 -7.89
N ALA A 25 1.99 4.80 -8.01
CA ALA A 25 2.48 4.35 -9.29
C ALA A 25 1.44 3.47 -10.01
N GLU A 26 1.40 3.56 -11.34
CA GLU A 26 0.58 2.63 -12.11
C GLU A 26 1.27 1.27 -12.32
N SER A 27 2.60 1.28 -12.35
CA SER A 27 3.47 0.14 -12.61
C SER A 27 3.44 -0.83 -11.44
N PRO A 28 3.18 -2.15 -11.67
CA PRO A 28 3.27 -3.14 -10.61
C PRO A 28 4.65 -3.17 -9.94
N ALA A 29 5.74 -2.96 -10.69
CA ALA A 29 7.10 -3.00 -10.14
C ALA A 29 7.36 -1.85 -9.16
N ASP A 30 6.84 -0.66 -9.46
CA ASP A 30 7.01 0.52 -8.61
C ASP A 30 6.14 0.42 -7.35
N LEU A 31 4.95 -0.16 -7.46
CA LEU A 31 4.11 -0.47 -6.29
C LEU A 31 4.78 -1.49 -5.35
N GLU A 32 5.39 -2.56 -5.87
CA GLU A 32 6.15 -3.50 -5.03
C GLU A 32 7.37 -2.83 -4.37
N ARG A 33 8.02 -1.90 -5.08
CA ARG A 33 9.09 -1.09 -4.50
C ARG A 33 8.56 -0.22 -3.36
N ALA A 34 7.42 0.44 -3.55
CA ALA A 34 6.77 1.23 -2.52
C ALA A 34 6.39 0.39 -1.30
N LYS A 35 5.83 -0.82 -1.50
CA LYS A 35 5.55 -1.78 -0.39
C LYS A 35 6.81 -2.07 0.41
N THR A 36 7.92 -2.35 -0.28
CA THR A 36 9.21 -2.65 0.34
C THR A 36 9.72 -1.47 1.16
N LEU A 37 9.65 -0.24 0.63
CA LEU A 37 10.01 0.97 1.37
C LEU A 37 9.12 1.21 2.58
N CYS A 38 7.85 0.77 2.53
CA CYS A 38 6.93 0.90 3.64
C CYS A 38 7.25 -0.05 4.80
N ALA A 39 8.08 -1.09 4.61
CA ALA A 39 8.25 -2.18 5.57
C ALA A 39 8.64 -1.72 6.98
N ASP A 40 9.49 -0.70 7.07
CA ASP A 40 10.03 -0.15 8.33
C ASP A 40 9.22 1.02 8.88
N CYS A 41 8.07 1.35 8.27
CA CYS A 41 7.25 2.45 8.71
C CYS A 41 6.59 2.14 10.08
N PRO A 42 6.68 3.04 11.09
CA PRO A 42 6.18 2.77 12.44
C PRO A 42 4.64 2.78 12.55
N ILE A 43 3.94 3.32 11.56
CA ILE A 43 2.48 3.50 11.59
C ILE A 43 1.72 2.64 10.57
N ARG A 44 2.35 1.57 10.06
CA ARG A 44 1.79 0.74 8.97
C ARG A 44 0.34 0.33 9.22
N THR A 45 0.06 -0.24 10.39
CA THR A 45 -1.27 -0.73 10.75
C THR A 45 -2.31 0.39 10.78
N GLN A 46 -1.97 1.55 11.36
CA GLN A 46 -2.87 2.71 11.43
C GLN A 46 -3.10 3.32 10.03
N CYS A 47 -2.03 3.41 9.23
CA CYS A 47 -2.09 3.90 7.85
C CYS A 47 -2.98 3.02 6.98
N LEU A 48 -2.85 1.69 7.07
CA LEU A 48 -3.68 0.74 6.34
C LEU A 48 -5.15 0.82 6.78
N ALA A 49 -5.42 0.80 8.08
CA ALA A 49 -6.78 0.91 8.60
C ALA A 49 -7.47 2.19 8.09
N ALA A 50 -6.78 3.32 8.17
CA ALA A 50 -7.32 4.59 7.71
C ALA A 50 -7.55 4.61 6.18
N ALA A 51 -6.71 3.95 5.40
CA ALA A 51 -6.88 3.85 3.95
C ALA A 51 -8.10 2.99 3.57
N LEU A 52 -8.33 1.90 4.30
CA LEU A 52 -9.51 1.05 4.14
C LEU A 52 -10.79 1.79 4.55
N ASP A 53 -10.77 2.52 5.67
CA ASP A 53 -11.91 3.31 6.15
C ASP A 53 -12.34 4.37 5.12
N ARG A 54 -11.38 4.97 4.42
CA ARG A 54 -11.65 5.95 3.35
C ARG A 54 -11.94 5.31 1.99
N ALA A 55 -11.87 3.98 1.90
CA ALA A 55 -11.96 3.25 0.64
C ALA A 55 -11.03 3.84 -0.43
N GLU A 56 -9.76 4.07 -0.06
CA GLU A 56 -8.78 4.67 -0.97
C GLU A 56 -8.75 3.90 -2.29
N PRO A 57 -8.93 4.59 -3.43
CA PRO A 57 -9.25 3.91 -4.67
C PRO A 57 -8.06 3.11 -5.20
N TRP A 58 -6.83 3.52 -4.87
CA TRP A 58 -5.59 2.84 -5.27
C TRP A 58 -4.35 3.36 -4.52
N GLY A 59 -3.21 2.67 -4.70
CA GLY A 59 -1.90 3.08 -4.19
C GLY A 59 -1.35 2.14 -3.10
N VAL A 60 -0.18 2.47 -2.54
CA VAL A 60 0.41 1.72 -1.42
C VAL A 60 0.14 2.39 -0.09
N TRP A 61 -0.51 1.65 0.81
CA TRP A 61 -0.91 2.11 2.13
C TRP A 61 -0.53 1.07 3.19
N GLY A 62 0.18 1.49 4.24
CA GLY A 62 0.62 0.59 5.32
C GLY A 62 1.46 -0.63 4.88
N GLY A 63 2.00 -0.59 3.67
CA GLY A 63 2.75 -1.69 3.07
C GLY A 63 1.91 -2.66 2.25
N GLU A 64 0.64 -2.34 1.99
CA GLU A 64 -0.24 -3.07 1.09
C GLU A 64 -0.63 -2.26 -0.13
N ILE A 65 -0.91 -2.95 -1.25
CA ILE A 65 -1.46 -2.30 -2.45
C ILE A 65 -2.97 -2.31 -2.31
N LEU A 66 -3.58 -1.14 -2.47
CA LEU A 66 -5.01 -1.00 -2.63
C LEU A 66 -5.34 -0.88 -4.12
N GLU A 67 -6.43 -1.52 -4.52
CA GLU A 67 -7.05 -1.39 -5.82
C GLU A 67 -8.57 -1.48 -5.61
N GLN A 68 -9.30 -0.46 -6.07
CA GLN A 68 -10.75 -0.34 -5.88
C GLN A 68 -11.20 -0.43 -4.40
N GLY A 69 -10.40 0.13 -3.49
CA GLY A 69 -10.70 0.11 -2.04
C GLY A 69 -10.41 -1.22 -1.34
N ALA A 70 -9.87 -2.21 -2.04
CA ALA A 70 -9.52 -3.52 -1.48
C ALA A 70 -8.01 -3.77 -1.51
N ILE A 71 -7.50 -4.52 -0.54
CA ILE A 71 -6.12 -4.97 -0.55
C ILE A 71 -5.94 -6.03 -1.64
N VAL A 72 -4.94 -5.84 -2.49
CA VAL A 72 -4.51 -6.81 -3.49
C VAL A 72 -3.05 -7.20 -3.25
N ALA A 73 -2.75 -8.49 -3.45
CA ALA A 73 -1.38 -8.98 -3.27
C ALA A 73 -0.40 -8.34 -4.27
N ARG A 74 -0.87 -8.10 -5.51
CA ARG A 74 -0.13 -7.49 -6.62
C ARG A 74 -1.09 -6.82 -7.60
N LYS A 75 -0.74 -5.65 -8.12
CA LYS A 75 -1.51 -5.01 -9.20
C LYS A 75 -1.36 -5.78 -10.50
N ARG A 76 -2.47 -6.06 -11.17
CA ARG A 76 -2.44 -6.74 -12.47
C ARG A 76 -2.01 -5.75 -13.56
N PRO A 77 -1.00 -6.08 -14.39
CA PRO A 77 -0.63 -5.20 -15.49
C PRO A 77 -1.80 -4.99 -16.45
N ARG A 78 -1.95 -3.75 -16.94
CA ARG A 78 -2.94 -3.42 -17.96
C ARG A 78 -2.65 -4.25 -19.22
N GLY A 79 -3.70 -4.78 -19.85
CA GLY A 79 -3.58 -5.58 -21.07
C GLY A 79 -4.58 -6.73 -21.11
N ARG A 80 -4.70 -7.35 -22.29
CA ARG A 80 -5.59 -8.50 -22.50
C ARG A 80 -5.23 -9.59 -21.49
N PRO A 81 -6.21 -10.13 -20.74
CA PRO A 81 -6.00 -11.34 -19.97
C PRO A 81 -5.30 -12.40 -20.80
N ARG A 82 -4.26 -13.04 -20.23
CA ARG A 82 -3.67 -14.21 -20.88
C ARG A 82 -4.80 -15.24 -21.05
N LYS A 83 -4.90 -15.82 -22.25
CA LYS A 83 -5.98 -16.74 -22.62
C LYS A 83 -6.08 -17.96 -21.70
N ASN A 84 -5.00 -18.27 -20.97
CA ASN A 84 -4.97 -19.31 -19.95
C ASN A 84 -4.77 -18.68 -18.57
N SER A 85 -5.85 -18.54 -17.80
CA SER A 85 -5.77 -18.37 -16.36
C SER A 85 -5.34 -19.70 -15.76
N LEU A 86 -4.21 -19.75 -15.05
CA LEU A 86 -3.96 -20.88 -14.15
C LEU A 86 -5.08 -20.90 -13.10
N PRO A 87 -5.64 -22.06 -12.74
CA PRO A 87 -6.61 -22.13 -11.66
C PRO A 87 -5.97 -21.57 -10.39
N ALA A 88 -6.71 -20.71 -9.68
CA ALA A 88 -6.31 -20.26 -8.36
C ALA A 88 -6.07 -21.51 -7.50
N ALA A 89 -4.90 -21.61 -6.88
CA ALA A 89 -4.62 -22.71 -5.98
C ALA A 89 -5.64 -22.69 -4.82
N ASP A 90 -6.46 -23.73 -4.75
CA ASP A 90 -7.42 -23.93 -3.67
C ASP A 90 -6.65 -24.13 -2.33
N PRO A 91 -7.00 -23.41 -1.25
CA PRO A 91 -6.37 -23.57 0.06
C PRO A 91 -6.88 -24.81 0.84
N ALA A 92 -7.36 -25.86 0.16
CA ALA A 92 -8.06 -26.99 0.78
C ALA A 92 -7.34 -28.35 0.66
N ALA A 93 -6.01 -28.35 0.47
CA ALA A 93 -5.20 -29.57 0.60
C ALA A 93 -4.32 -29.47 1.85
N ALA A 94 -4.92 -29.78 3.00
CA ALA A 94 -4.25 -30.18 4.23
C ALA A 94 -4.80 -31.54 4.64
#